data_AF-A0AA88LDC5-F1
#
_entry.id   AF-A0AA88LDC5-F1
#
_cell.length_a   1.000
_cell.length_b   1.000
_cell.length_c   1.000
_cell.angle_alpha   90.00
_cell.angle_beta   90.00
_cell.angle_gamma   90.00
#
_symmetry.space_group_name_H-M   'P 1'
#
loop_
_entity.id
_entity.type
_entity.pdbx_description
1 polymer ?
#
loop_
_entity_poly.entity_id
_entity_poly.type
_entity_poly.pdbx_seq_one_letter_code
_entity_poly.pdbx_strand_id
1 'polypeptide(L)' 'MSYRMSGWKYGAFIGGIVGFIGLALYPTVIYPMQHIDEYKEIQKSNRAGIIQENIQPGDWDTGRLAHWSQLAVVHV' A
#
# COMPACT_ATOMS: atom_id res chain seq x y z
N MET A 1 37.18 -33.14 3.28
CA MET A 1 36.34 -33.60 2.14
C MET A 1 35.40 -32.46 1.76
N SER A 2 35.65 -31.75 0.64
CA SER A 2 34.82 -30.61 0.22
C SER A 2 33.69 -31.08 -0.70
N TYR A 3 32.44 -30.97 -0.26
CA TYR A 3 31.27 -31.34 -1.06
C TYR A 3 30.98 -30.23 -2.07
N ARG A 4 31.63 -30.31 -3.24
CA ARG A 4 31.34 -29.42 -4.36
C ARG A 4 29.98 -29.80 -4.96
N MET A 5 28.93 -29.10 -4.53
CA MET A 5 27.59 -29.19 -5.11
C MET A 5 27.56 -28.46 -6.46
N SER A 6 28.12 -29.07 -7.51
CA SER A 6 28.14 -28.50 -8.87
C SER A 6 27.39 -29.40 -9.85
N GLY A 7 26.57 -28.80 -10.71
CA GLY A 7 25.85 -29.48 -11.80
C GLY A 7 24.33 -29.44 -11.68
N TRP A 8 23.64 -30.30 -12.43
CA TRP A 8 22.17 -30.31 -12.54
C TRP A 8 21.43 -30.45 -11.20
N LYS A 9 21.96 -31.25 -10.26
CA LYS A 9 21.37 -31.44 -8.93
C LYS A 9 21.29 -30.14 -8.13
N TYR A 10 22.31 -29.30 -8.24
CA TYR A 10 22.31 -27.99 -7.58
C TYR A 10 21.27 -27.06 -8.20
N GLY A 11 21.17 -27.06 -9.54
CA GLY A 11 20.12 -26.32 -10.26
C GLY A 11 18.72 -26.76 -9.86
N ALA A 12 18.47 -28.07 -9.76
CA ALA A 12 17.20 -28.63 -9.32
C ALA A 12 16.88 -28.26 -7.86
N PHE A 13 17.88 -28.26 -6.98
CA PHE A 13 17.71 -27.90 -5.57
C PHE A 13 17.33 -26.43 -5.40
N ILE A 14 18.07 -25.52 -6.04
CA ILE A 14 17.77 -24.08 -5.98
C ILE A 14 16.43 -23.78 -6.67
N GLY A 15 16.18 -24.40 -7.83
CA GLY A 15 14.90 -24.27 -8.52
C GLY A 15 13.72 -24.74 -7.68
N GLY A 16 13.88 -25.84 -6.93
CA GLY A 16 12.87 -26.33 -5.99
C GLY A 16 12.60 -25.35 -4.85
N ILE A 17 13.64 -24.75 -4.27
CA ILE A 17 13.48 -23.74 -3.21
C ILE A 17 12.77 -22.49 -3.74
N VAL A 18 13.23 -21.95 -4.87
CA VAL A 18 12.62 -20.74 -5.47
C VAL A 18 11.18 -21.01 -5.91
N GLY A 19 10.92 -22.18 -6.51
CA GLY A 19 9.57 -22.61 -6.89
C GLY A 19 8.66 -22.78 -5.68
N PHE A 20 9.16 -23.36 -4.59
CA PHE A 20 8.40 -23.48 -3.34
C PHE A 20 8.07 -22.11 -2.74
N ILE A 21 9.04 -21.19 -2.69
CA ILE A 21 8.80 -19.82 -2.23
C ILE A 21 7.75 -19.12 -3.12
N GLY A 22 7.86 -19.26 -4.45
CA GLY A 22 6.88 -18.69 -5.39
C GLY A 22 5.47 -19.23 -5.16
N LEU A 23 5.32 -20.53 -4.94
CA LEU A 23 4.03 -21.16 -4.61
C LEU A 23 3.48 -20.68 -3.27
N ALA A 24 4.33 -20.57 -2.26
CA ALA A 24 3.93 -20.06 -0.94
C ALA A 24 3.49 -18.59 -0.98
N LEU A 25 4.13 -17.77 -1.83
CA LEU A 25 3.82 -16.35 -1.97
C LEU A 25 2.66 -16.07 -2.95
N TYR A 26 2.27 -17.03 -3.78
CA TYR A 26 1.19 -16.87 -4.77
C TYR A 26 -0.12 -16.29 -4.17
N PRO A 27 -0.70 -16.84 -3.09
CA PRO A 27 -1.94 -16.30 -2.51
C PRO A 27 -1.77 -14.90 -1.89
N THR A 28 -0.57 -14.53 -1.46
CA THR A 28 -0.33 -13.23 -0.82
C THR A 28 -0.09 -12.12 -1.83
N VAL A 29 0.56 -12.42 -2.96
CA VAL A 29 0.98 -11.41 -3.93
C VAL A 29 0.11 -11.45 -5.18
N ILE A 30 -0.04 -12.62 -5.82
CA ILE A 30 -0.71 -12.72 -7.12
C ILE A 30 -2.23 -12.70 -6.98
N TYR A 31 -2.77 -13.47 -6.04
CA TYR A 31 -4.22 -13.57 -5.82
C TYR A 31 -4.91 -12.20 -5.60
N PRO A 32 -4.42 -11.28 -4.73
CA PRO A 32 -5.06 -9.97 -4.58
C PRO A 32 -4.94 -9.08 -5.82
N MET A 33 -3.92 -9.28 -6.67
CA MET A 33 -3.81 -8.56 -7.94
C MET A 33 -4.81 -9.08 -9.00
N GLN A 34 -5.29 -10.32 -8.86
CA GLN A 34 -6.34 -10.88 -9.73
C GLN A 34 -7.75 -10.55 -9.22
N HIS A 35 -7.91 -10.32 -7.90
CA HIS A 35 -9.20 -10.09 -7.24
C HIS A 35 -9.33 -8.64 -6.72
N ILE A 36 -8.84 -7.67 -7.49
CA ILE A 36 -8.76 -6.26 -7.08
C ILE A 36 -10.13 -5.72 -6.65
N ASP A 37 -11.20 -6.11 -7.35
CA ASP A 37 -12.54 -5.55 -7.10
C ASP A 37 -13.15 -6.06 -5.79
N GLU A 38 -12.95 -7.33 -5.44
CA GLU A 38 -13.35 -7.89 -4.14
C GLU A 38 -12.62 -7.18 -2.99
N TYR A 39 -11.31 -6.96 -3.13
CA TYR A 39 -10.53 -6.23 -2.12
C TYR A 39 -10.92 -4.76 -2.02
N LYS A 40 -11.33 -4.12 -3.12
CA LYS A 40 -11.88 -2.75 -3.09
C LYS A 40 -13.24 -2.71 -2.41
N GLU A 41 -14.10 -3.71 -2.63
CA GLU A 41 -15.40 -3.80 -1.98
C GLU A 41 -15.26 -4.03 -0.47
N ILE A 42 -14.39 -4.94 -0.06
CA ILE A 42 -14.04 -5.15 1.35
C ILE A 42 -13.51 -3.85 1.98
N GLN A 43 -12.65 -3.11 1.27
CA GLN A 43 -12.16 -1.81 1.73
C GLN A 43 -13.27 -0.76 1.82
N LYS A 44 -14.19 -0.71 0.86
CA LYS A 44 -15.35 0.19 0.90
C LYS A 44 -16.22 -0.12 2.11
N SER A 45 -16.53 -1.39 2.35
CA SER A 45 -17.30 -1.83 3.52
C SER A 45 -16.59 -1.49 4.84
N ASN A 46 -15.28 -1.71 4.92
CA ASN A 46 -14.48 -1.36 6.10
C ASN A 46 -14.36 0.16 6.31
N ARG A 47 -14.48 0.97 5.25
CA ARG A 47 -14.45 2.44 5.30
C ARG A 47 -15.84 3.09 5.29
N ALA A 48 -16.91 2.31 5.29
CA ALA A 48 -18.27 2.84 5.21
C ALA A 48 -18.67 3.70 6.43
N GLY A 49 -17.99 3.53 7.57
CA GLY A 49 -18.17 4.37 8.77
C GLY A 49 -17.24 5.58 8.85
N ILE A 50 -16.36 5.78 7.87
CA ILE A 50 -15.36 6.86 7.85
C ILE A 50 -15.88 7.96 6.92
N ILE A 51 -16.54 8.96 7.50
CA ILE A 51 -16.90 10.20 6.79
C ILE A 51 -15.60 10.98 6.60
N GLN A 52 -15.07 10.95 5.37
CA GLN A 52 -13.77 11.51 5.04
C GLN A 52 -13.70 13.02 5.32
N GLU A 53 -14.82 13.73 5.16
CA GLU A 53 -15.00 15.15 5.47
C GLU A 53 -14.79 15.49 6.96
N ASN A 54 -15.01 14.53 7.86
CA ASN A 54 -14.90 14.74 9.31
C ASN A 54 -13.48 14.46 9.85
N ILE A 55 -12.62 13.88 9.01
CA ILE A 55 -11.26 13.44 9.36
C ILE A 55 -10.21 14.17 8.53
N GLN A 56 -10.56 14.56 7.30
CA GLN A 56 -9.73 15.47 6.53
C GLN A 56 -9.65 16.78 7.30
N PRO A 57 -8.45 17.25 7.68
CA PRO A 57 -8.30 18.60 8.17
C PRO A 57 -8.71 19.54 7.04
N GLY A 58 -9.96 19.98 7.10
CA GLY A 58 -10.53 21.00 6.23
C GLY A 58 -9.84 22.32 6.53
N ASP A 59 -8.91 22.65 5.66
CA ASP A 59 -8.55 24.01 5.34
C ASP A 59 -7.96 24.87 6.48
N TRP A 60 -6.78 24.46 6.97
CA TRP A 60 -6.01 25.25 7.94
C TRP A 60 -5.49 26.60 7.39
N ASP A 61 -5.54 26.79 6.07
CA ASP A 61 -5.03 27.97 5.38
C ASP A 61 -6.13 28.96 4.96
N THR A 62 -7.29 28.51 4.45
CA THR A 62 -8.33 29.48 4.01
C THR A 62 -8.85 30.35 5.17
N GLY A 63 -9.05 29.81 6.37
CA GLY A 63 -9.46 30.59 7.54
C GLY A 63 -8.35 31.53 8.04
N ARG A 64 -7.09 31.15 7.87
CA ARG A 64 -5.92 31.92 8.29
C ARG A 64 -5.66 33.09 7.33
N LEU A 65 -5.74 32.85 6.03
CA LEU A 65 -5.56 33.85 4.97
C LEU A 65 -6.68 34.90 4.98
N ALA A 66 -7.91 34.51 5.33
CA ALA A 66 -8.99 35.46 5.56
C ALA A 66 -8.68 36.42 6.72
N HIS A 67 -8.11 35.93 7.83
CA HIS A 67 -7.69 36.75 8.96
C HIS A 67 -6.54 37.71 8.61
N TRP A 68 -5.52 37.25 7.88
CA TRP A 68 -4.41 38.12 7.45
C TRP A 68 -4.83 39.19 6.42
N SER A 69 -5.84 38.92 5.59
CA SER A 69 -6.42 39.91 4.66
C SER A 69 -7.10 41.07 5.42
N GLN A 70 -7.86 40.76 6.48
CA GLN A 70 -8.48 41.80 7.32
C GLN A 70 -7.43 42.65 8.06
N LEU A 71 -6.34 42.05 8.53
CA LEU A 71 -5.26 42.78 9.20
C LEU A 71 -4.43 43.63 8.23
N ALA A 72 -4.25 43.19 6.99
CA ALA A 72 -3.51 43.94 5.97
C ALA A 72 -4.26 45.20 5.50
N VAL A 73 -5.59 45.18 5.48
CA VAL A 73 -6.43 46.35 5.12
C VAL A 73 -6.50 47.38 6.25
N VAL A 74 -6.28 46.98 7.51
CA VAL A 74 -6.32 47.89 8.68
C VAL A 74 -4.99 48.63 8.92
N HIS A 75 -3.90 48.19 8.29
CA HIS A 75 -2.55 48.76 8.47
C HIS A 75 -1.97 49.48 7.23
N VAL A 76 -2.81 49.80 6.22
CA VAL A 76 -2.48 50.65 5.06
C VAL A 76 -3.47 51.80 5.00
#